data_AF-A0A8T3PXD7-F1
#
_entry.id   AF-A0A8T3PXD7-F1
#
_cell.length_a   1.000
_cell.length_b   1.000
_cell.length_c   1.000
_cell.angle_alpha   90.00
_cell.angle_beta   90.00
_cell.angle_gamma   90.00
#
_symmetry.space_group_name_H-M   'P 1'
#
loop_
_entity.id
_entity.type
_entity.pdbx_description
1 polymer ?
#
loop_
_entity_poly.entity_id
_entity_poly.type
_entity_poly.pdbx_seq_one_letter_code
_entity_poly.pdbx_strand_id
1 'polypeptide(L)'
;MAGVAIAVLALNNGGGTPSPTDDPGTGIGSCVEQYSPRTLANRDFAFDGTVTAIAGDQVTFDVIETFVGEVSDEVTLTASGMTGTSVTSAGGPNLSVGERYLVAGDGEFAWACGFTQPYDDAIAAEWADATR
;
A
#
# COMPACT_ATOMS: atom_id res chain seq x y z
N MET A 1 -42.90 42.60 -28.18
CA MET A 1 -41.62 42.15 -28.76
C MET A 1 -40.71 41.92 -27.55
N ALA A 2 -40.66 40.74 -26.92
CA ALA A 2 -39.84 39.56 -27.27
C ALA A 2 -38.42 39.98 -27.71
N GLY A 3 -37.31 39.68 -27.03
CA GLY A 3 -37.05 38.84 -25.86
C GLY A 3 -35.59 39.01 -25.38
N VAL A 4 -35.35 38.46 -24.18
CA VAL A 4 -34.08 38.26 -23.43
C VAL A 4 -33.18 37.28 -24.25
N ALA A 5 -31.85 37.14 -24.17
CA ALA A 5 -30.85 37.28 -23.13
C ALA A 5 -29.46 37.50 -23.77
N ILE A 6 -28.54 38.14 -23.05
CA ILE A 6 -27.12 38.23 -23.41
C ILE A 6 -26.43 36.95 -22.92
N ALA A 7 -25.83 36.18 -23.82
CA ALA A 7 -24.89 35.13 -23.50
C ALA A 7 -23.52 35.49 -24.07
N VAL A 8 -22.59 35.85 -23.19
CA VAL A 8 -21.18 36.08 -23.52
C VAL A 8 -20.53 34.71 -23.66
N LEU A 9 -20.29 34.25 -24.89
CA LEU A 9 -19.41 33.10 -25.14
C LEU A 9 -17.96 33.56 -24.96
N ALA A 10 -17.40 33.31 -23.79
CA ALA A 10 -15.96 33.34 -23.59
C ALA A 10 -15.36 32.03 -24.13
N LEU A 11 -14.31 32.17 -24.95
CA LEU A 11 -13.47 31.06 -25.41
C LEU A 11 -12.83 30.36 -24.20
N ASN A 12 -13.01 29.04 -24.10
CA ASN A 12 -12.05 28.21 -23.37
C ASN A 12 -11.82 26.94 -24.17
N ASN A 13 -10.73 26.91 -24.93
CA ASN A 13 -10.13 25.69 -25.47
C ASN A 13 -9.61 24.85 -24.30
N GLY A 14 -10.52 24.20 -23.58
CA GLY A 14 -10.22 23.20 -22.58
C GLY A 14 -9.92 21.86 -23.24
N GLY A 15 -8.87 21.80 -24.07
CA GLY A 15 -8.24 20.54 -24.46
C GLY A 15 -7.35 20.10 -23.32
N GLY A 16 -7.97 19.52 -22.28
CA GLY A 16 -7.29 19.05 -21.08
C GLY A 16 -6.10 18.16 -21.44
N THR A 17 -4.95 18.54 -20.91
CA THR A 17 -3.76 17.72 -20.69
C THR A 17 -4.14 16.27 -20.32
N PRO A 18 -3.43 15.24 -20.83
CA PRO A 18 -3.61 13.88 -20.32
C PRO A 18 -3.28 13.89 -18.83
N SER A 19 -4.25 13.60 -17.97
CA SER A 19 -3.99 13.30 -16.57
C SER A 19 -3.12 12.04 -16.50
N PRO A 20 -1.94 12.07 -15.88
CA PRO A 20 -1.21 10.84 -15.56
C PRO A 20 -1.87 10.17 -14.35
N THR A 21 -2.36 8.95 -14.59
CA THR A 21 -2.22 7.72 -13.75
C THR A 21 -2.67 7.74 -12.30
N ASP A 22 -3.93 7.32 -12.08
CA ASP A 22 -4.39 6.58 -10.89
C ASP A 22 -4.54 5.09 -11.25
N ASP A 23 -3.45 4.44 -11.64
CA ASP A 23 -3.38 2.97 -11.57
C ASP A 23 -2.37 2.67 -10.46
N PRO A 24 -2.80 2.22 -9.27
CA PRO A 24 -1.86 1.71 -8.28
C PRO A 24 -1.21 0.50 -8.94
N GLY A 25 0.02 0.69 -9.43
CA GLY A 25 0.64 -0.11 -10.49
C GLY A 25 0.20 -1.57 -10.44
N THR A 26 -0.72 -1.94 -11.34
CA THR A 26 -1.11 -3.33 -11.56
C THR A 26 0.07 -4.07 -12.17
N GLY A 27 1.02 -4.45 -11.32
CA GLY A 27 1.74 -5.69 -11.55
C GLY A 27 0.68 -6.75 -11.79
N ILE A 28 0.69 -7.34 -12.99
CA ILE A 28 -0.14 -8.48 -13.42
C ILE A 28 0.12 -9.76 -12.61
N GLY A 29 0.52 -9.62 -11.35
CA GLY A 29 0.57 -10.70 -10.39
C GLY A 29 -0.83 -11.19 -10.12
N SER A 30 -1.03 -12.49 -10.30
CA SER A 30 -2.25 -13.17 -9.88
C SER A 30 -2.26 -13.22 -8.35
N CYS A 31 -2.64 -12.11 -7.73
CA CYS A 31 -2.90 -12.07 -6.30
C CYS A 31 -4.16 -12.89 -6.02
N VAL A 32 -4.03 -13.86 -5.11
CA VAL A 32 -5.18 -14.67 -4.65
C VAL A 32 -6.25 -13.78 -4.02
N GLU A 33 -5.82 -12.65 -3.43
CA GLU A 33 -6.69 -11.59 -2.92
C GLU A 33 -6.18 -10.22 -3.37
N GLN A 34 -7.06 -9.41 -3.94
CA GLN A 34 -6.73 -8.04 -4.30
C GLN A 34 -6.71 -7.19 -3.03
N TYR A 35 -5.61 -6.46 -2.83
CA TYR A 35 -5.53 -5.45 -1.79
C TYR A 35 -6.66 -4.43 -1.94
N SER A 36 -7.34 -4.16 -0.84
CA SER A 36 -8.30 -3.09 -0.68
C SER A 36 -8.34 -2.66 0.79
N PRO A 37 -8.78 -1.43 1.11
CA PRO A 37 -8.97 -1.00 2.49
C PRO A 37 -9.86 -1.95 3.31
N ARG A 38 -10.87 -2.54 2.67
CA ARG A 38 -11.79 -3.49 3.33
C ARG A 38 -11.14 -4.82 3.66
N THR A 39 -10.25 -5.32 2.81
CA THR A 39 -9.54 -6.60 3.05
C THR A 39 -8.39 -6.43 4.02
N LEU A 40 -7.80 -5.22 4.09
CA LEU A 40 -6.81 -4.83 5.10
C LEU A 40 -7.36 -4.96 6.53
N ALA A 41 -8.55 -4.42 6.78
CA ALA A 41 -9.20 -4.50 8.10
C ALA A 41 -9.55 -5.95 8.53
N ASN A 42 -9.55 -6.91 7.60
CA ASN A 42 -9.80 -8.32 7.91
C ASN A 42 -8.51 -9.13 8.13
N ARG A 43 -7.33 -8.50 8.12
CA ARG A 43 -6.05 -9.16 8.43
C ARG A 43 -5.88 -9.28 9.95
N ASP A 44 -5.07 -10.24 10.39
CA ASP A 44 -4.75 -10.36 11.83
C ASP A 44 -3.95 -9.15 12.32
N PHE A 45 -3.07 -8.60 11.47
CA PHE A 45 -2.29 -7.41 11.76
C PHE A 45 -2.07 -6.52 10.55
N ALA A 46 -1.87 -5.23 10.82
CA ALA A 46 -1.37 -4.24 9.88
C ALA A 46 -0.62 -3.15 10.64
N PHE A 47 0.61 -2.85 10.23
CA PHE A 47 1.46 -1.87 10.90
C PHE A 47 2.40 -1.17 9.91
N ASP A 48 2.95 -0.09 10.40
CA ASP A 48 4.09 0.65 9.87
C ASP A 48 5.33 0.27 10.68
N GLY A 49 6.39 -0.15 9.99
CA GLY A 49 7.65 -0.47 10.65
C GLY A 49 8.87 -0.35 9.76
N THR A 50 10.03 -0.28 10.40
CA THR A 50 11.34 -0.23 9.74
C THR A 50 12.01 -1.60 9.83
N VAL A 51 12.57 -2.09 8.72
CA VAL A 51 13.29 -3.37 8.72
C VAL A 51 14.61 -3.22 9.48
N THR A 52 14.81 -3.99 10.53
CA THR A 52 16.05 -4.00 11.33
C THR A 52 16.96 -5.17 10.97
N ALA A 53 16.41 -6.30 10.52
CA ALA A 53 17.17 -7.46 10.11
C ALA A 53 16.44 -8.29 9.04
N ILE A 54 17.22 -8.96 8.17
CA ILE A 54 16.72 -9.95 7.21
C ILE A 54 17.59 -11.21 7.33
N ALA A 55 16.96 -12.36 7.55
CA ALA A 55 17.58 -13.67 7.66
C ALA A 55 16.84 -14.68 6.78
N GLY A 56 17.25 -14.80 5.51
CA GLY A 56 16.51 -15.59 4.52
C GLY A 56 15.16 -14.94 4.21
N ASP A 57 14.07 -15.69 4.44
CA ASP A 57 12.70 -15.18 4.30
C ASP A 57 12.17 -14.51 5.58
N GLN A 58 12.92 -14.54 6.69
CA GLN A 58 12.52 -13.89 7.93
C GLN A 58 12.98 -12.44 7.94
N VAL A 59 12.06 -11.53 8.28
CA VAL A 59 12.32 -10.08 8.34
C VAL A 59 11.87 -9.58 9.70
N THR A 60 12.77 -8.90 10.40
CA THR A 60 12.49 -8.24 11.68
C THR A 60 12.18 -6.78 11.42
N PHE A 61 11.09 -6.31 12.01
CA PHE A 61 10.61 -4.93 11.93
C PHE A 61 10.59 -4.32 13.33
N ASP A 62 11.07 -3.08 13.42
CA ASP A 62 10.77 -2.15 14.51
C ASP A 62 9.47 -1.43 14.17
N VAL A 63 8.43 -1.65 14.97
CA VAL A 63 7.07 -1.20 14.71
C VAL A 63 6.90 0.22 15.25
N ILE A 64 6.43 1.11 14.37
CA ILE A 64 6.25 2.53 14.66
C ILE A 64 4.78 2.82 14.97
N GLU A 65 3.87 2.27 14.18
CA GLU A 65 2.42 2.44 14.36
C GLU A 65 1.67 1.17 13.95
N THR A 66 0.69 0.77 14.76
CA THR A 66 -0.18 -0.37 14.48
C THR A 66 -1.56 0.13 14.06
N PHE A 67 -2.01 -0.31 12.88
CA PHE A 67 -3.32 0.03 12.32
C PHE A 67 -4.38 -1.02 12.60
N VAL A 68 -4.00 -2.30 12.61
CA VAL A 68 -4.88 -3.45 12.87
C VAL A 68 -4.19 -4.43 13.80
N GLY A 69 -4.97 -5.01 14.72
CA GLY A 69 -4.50 -6.04 15.64
C GLY A 69 -3.63 -5.50 16.76
N GLU A 70 -2.92 -6.41 17.42
CA GLU A 70 -1.93 -6.11 18.45
C GLU A 70 -0.58 -6.63 17.97
N VAL A 71 0.38 -5.73 17.79
CA VAL A 71 1.74 -6.04 17.33
C VAL A 71 2.72 -5.48 18.34
N SER A 72 3.70 -6.28 18.72
CA SER A 72 4.80 -5.85 19.60
C SER A 72 5.65 -4.76 18.94
N ASP A 73 6.40 -3.99 19.75
CA ASP A 73 7.32 -2.95 19.26
C ASP A 73 8.41 -3.52 18.32
N GLU A 74 8.74 -4.80 18.45
CA GLU A 74 9.59 -5.54 17.51
C GLU A 74 8.90 -6.86 17.12
N VAL A 75 8.83 -7.14 15.82
CA VAL A 75 8.20 -8.35 15.29
C VAL A 75 9.04 -8.97 14.18
N THR A 76 9.12 -10.30 14.15
CA THR A 76 9.75 -11.03 13.04
C THR A 76 8.69 -11.78 12.25
N LEU A 77 8.63 -11.54 10.95
CA LEU A 77 7.64 -12.11 10.04
C LEU A 77 8.33 -12.86 8.89
N THR A 78 7.63 -13.85 8.37
CA THR A 78 7.98 -14.52 7.12
C THR A 78 7.48 -13.70 5.94
N ALA A 79 8.41 -13.16 5.15
CA ALA A 79 8.18 -12.34 3.97
C ALA A 79 8.65 -13.05 2.69
N SER A 80 8.17 -14.27 2.47
CA SER A 80 8.61 -15.12 1.35
C SER A 80 8.41 -14.45 0.00
N GLY A 81 9.49 -14.37 -0.78
CA GLY A 81 9.46 -13.74 -2.11
C GLY A 81 9.45 -12.20 -2.10
N MET A 82 9.64 -11.59 -0.92
CA MET A 82 9.92 -10.15 -0.75
C MET A 82 11.34 -9.89 -0.26
N THR A 83 12.13 -10.95 -0.01
CA THR A 83 13.55 -10.87 0.37
C THR A 83 14.42 -11.63 -0.63
N GLY A 84 15.72 -11.30 -0.64
CA GLY A 84 16.70 -11.97 -1.49
C GLY A 84 16.49 -11.73 -2.99
N THR A 85 16.89 -12.70 -3.81
CA THR A 85 16.82 -12.62 -5.29
C THR A 85 15.51 -13.15 -5.86
N SER A 86 14.66 -13.73 -5.03
CA SER A 86 13.40 -14.35 -5.43
C SER A 86 12.29 -13.31 -5.26
N VAL A 87 11.79 -12.77 -6.37
CA VAL A 87 10.63 -11.86 -6.33
C VAL A 87 9.38 -12.69 -6.58
N THR A 88 8.39 -12.56 -5.70
CA THR A 88 7.09 -13.20 -5.89
C THR A 88 6.41 -12.67 -7.16
N SER A 89 5.86 -13.58 -7.98
CA SER A 89 5.04 -13.20 -9.14
C SER A 89 3.79 -12.42 -8.74
N ALA A 90 3.40 -12.48 -7.46
CA ALA A 90 2.29 -11.73 -6.90
C ALA A 90 2.57 -10.22 -6.80
N GLY A 91 3.82 -9.79 -7.03
CA GLY A 91 4.26 -8.41 -6.83
C GLY A 91 4.45 -8.09 -5.34
N GLY A 92 5.21 -7.03 -5.08
CA GLY A 92 5.61 -6.60 -3.74
C GLY A 92 7.00 -5.96 -3.75
N PRO A 93 7.32 -5.13 -2.74
CA PRO A 93 8.65 -4.52 -2.66
C PRO A 93 9.72 -5.57 -2.35
N ASN A 94 10.96 -5.27 -2.74
CA ASN A 94 12.12 -5.97 -2.18
C ASN A 94 12.49 -5.28 -0.86
N LEU A 95 12.32 -6.00 0.25
CA LEU A 95 12.58 -5.50 1.58
C LEU A 95 14.08 -5.32 1.79
N SER A 96 14.46 -4.18 2.35
CA SER A 96 15.85 -3.82 2.64
C SER A 96 15.98 -3.34 4.07
N VAL A 97 17.06 -3.74 4.74
CA VAL A 97 17.37 -3.28 6.11
C VAL A 97 17.57 -1.76 6.12
N GLY A 98 16.92 -1.09 7.06
CA GLY A 98 16.93 0.36 7.22
C GLY A 98 15.80 1.09 6.50
N GLU A 99 15.03 0.40 5.66
CA GLU A 99 13.88 0.97 4.96
C GLU A 99 12.58 0.75 5.76
N ARG A 100 11.63 1.67 5.57
CA ARG A 100 10.32 1.67 6.23
C ARG A 100 9.24 1.17 5.28
N TYR A 101 8.34 0.34 5.81
CA TYR A 101 7.28 -0.30 5.03
C TYR A 101 5.95 -0.30 5.78
N LEU A 102 4.88 -0.31 5.01
CA LEU A 102 3.55 -0.68 5.48
C LEU A 102 3.39 -2.18 5.26
N VAL A 103 3.06 -2.91 6.32
CA VAL A 103 3.05 -4.38 6.36
C VAL A 103 1.75 -4.87 6.96
N ALA A 104 1.07 -5.76 6.26
CA ALA A 104 -0.12 -6.44 6.75
C ALA A 104 -0.07 -7.93 6.43
N GLY A 105 -0.73 -8.72 7.27
CA GLY A 105 -0.71 -10.17 7.13
C GLY A 105 -1.44 -10.91 8.24
N ASP A 106 -1.15 -12.20 8.34
CA ASP A 106 -1.84 -13.13 9.24
C ASP A 106 -0.85 -14.03 9.97
N GLY A 107 -1.06 -14.24 11.26
CA GLY A 107 -0.13 -14.95 12.14
C GLY A 107 1.31 -14.41 12.04
N GLU A 108 2.21 -15.23 11.51
CA GLU A 108 3.64 -14.88 11.35
C GLU A 108 4.01 -14.53 9.90
N PHE A 109 3.03 -14.41 9.00
CA PHE A 109 3.27 -14.26 7.56
C PHE A 109 2.89 -12.86 7.06
N ALA A 110 3.84 -12.17 6.42
CA ALA A 110 3.62 -10.90 5.75
C ALA A 110 3.09 -11.12 4.33
N TRP A 111 1.95 -10.51 4.00
CA TRP A 111 1.33 -10.69 2.70
C TRP A 111 1.94 -9.72 1.69
N ALA A 112 2.27 -10.23 0.51
CA ALA A 112 2.68 -9.42 -0.63
C ALA A 112 1.45 -8.78 -1.31
N CYS A 113 1.47 -8.51 -2.62
CA CYS A 113 0.25 -8.08 -3.35
C CYS A 113 -0.37 -6.74 -2.87
N GLY A 114 0.44 -5.80 -2.38
CA GLY A 114 -0.02 -4.50 -1.89
C GLY A 114 -0.34 -4.46 -0.39
N PHE A 115 -0.43 -5.62 0.28
CA PHE A 115 -0.46 -5.67 1.75
C PHE A 115 0.91 -5.43 2.38
N THR A 116 1.99 -5.58 1.62
CA THR A 116 3.32 -5.08 1.99
C THR A 116 3.78 -4.13 0.90
N GLN A 117 4.14 -2.91 1.28
CA GLN A 117 4.53 -1.85 0.36
C GLN A 117 5.49 -0.86 1.02
N PRO A 118 6.32 -0.13 0.25
CA PRO A 118 7.14 0.95 0.79
C PRO A 118 6.28 1.95 1.56
N TYR A 119 6.84 2.52 2.62
CA TYR A 119 6.14 3.56 3.36
C TYR A 119 5.85 4.77 2.48
N ASP A 120 4.61 5.22 2.50
CA ASP A 120 4.14 6.47 1.92
C ASP A 120 3.14 7.10 2.88
N ASP A 121 3.29 8.41 3.14
CA ASP A 121 2.46 9.12 4.12
C ASP A 121 0.97 9.12 3.73
N ALA A 122 0.64 9.18 2.44
CA ALA A 122 -0.75 9.18 1.99
C ALA A 122 -1.38 7.80 2.19
N ILE A 123 -0.65 6.74 1.84
CA ILE A 123 -1.13 5.36 2.02
C ILE A 123 -1.26 5.01 3.51
N ALA A 124 -0.32 5.44 4.35
CA ALA A 124 -0.40 5.25 5.80
C ALA A 124 -1.64 5.93 6.39
N ALA A 125 -1.98 7.14 5.91
CA ALA A 125 -3.21 7.82 6.31
C ALA A 125 -4.46 7.06 5.85
N GLU A 126 -4.46 6.50 4.63
CA GLU A 126 -5.55 5.66 4.14
C GLU A 126 -5.72 4.39 5.00
N TRP A 127 -4.62 3.75 5.42
CA TRP A 127 -4.65 2.60 6.32
C TRP A 127 -5.27 2.97 7.66
N ALA A 128 -4.82 4.07 8.27
CA ALA A 128 -5.35 4.57 9.52
C ALA A 128 -6.84 4.93 9.44
N ASP A 129 -7.30 5.49 8.32
CA ASP A 129 -8.71 5.83 8.12
C ASP A 129 -9.58 4.60 7.83
N ALA A 130 -9.03 3.58 7.18
CA ALA A 130 -9.74 2.35 6.86
C ALA A 130 -9.95 1.42 8.05
N THR A 131 -9.14 1.56 9.11
CA THR A 131 -9.10 0.62 10.24
C THR A 131 -9.57 1.23 11.56
N ARG A 132 -10.01 2.49 11.55
CA ARG A 132 -10.72 3.16 12.66
C ARG A 132 -12.20 2.85 12.70
#